data_AF-A0A1Y1LJG4-F1
#
_entry.id   AF-A0A1Y1LJG4-F1
#
_cell.length_a   1.000
_cell.length_b   1.000
_cell.length_c   1.000
_cell.angle_alpha   90.00
_cell.angle_beta   90.00
_cell.angle_gamma   90.00
#
_symmetry.space_group_name_H-M   'P 1'
#
loop_
_entity.id
_entity.type
_entity.pdbx_description
1 polymer ?
#
loop_
_entity_poly.entity_id
_entity_poly.type
_entity_poly.pdbx_seq_one_letter_code
_entity_poly.pdbx_strand_id
1 'polypeptide(L)'
;RASTTSAASLSSDIVRLTRDAVKLIKSKSEISKHLSILHKNISIVENAITNRIHLDSPNENPIRLEANLGLLKFYFTLLHHKLQSVSQKRGCGVSATDRAPHFPDLVWHQLNSCFQGRILTGIIVNLGYKDPLIFLQRAYDSVLRKVREQLKRSMLKVNVLLACDFINPQNLNVDFCD
;
A
#
# COMPACT_ATOMS: atom_id res chain seq x y z
N ARG A 1 -30.19 -3.97 -19.52
CA ARG A 1 -28.87 -4.63 -19.52
C ARG A 1 -28.30 -4.50 -18.12
N ALA A 2 -28.21 -5.59 -17.35
CA ALA A 2 -27.52 -5.55 -16.06
C ALA A 2 -26.06 -5.19 -16.31
N SER A 3 -25.57 -4.10 -15.71
CA SER A 3 -24.14 -3.83 -15.65
C SER A 3 -23.49 -5.00 -14.91
N THR A 4 -22.82 -5.89 -15.62
CA THR A 4 -22.03 -6.96 -15.01
C THR A 4 -20.87 -6.29 -14.28
N THR A 5 -21.05 -6.03 -12.99
CA THR A 5 -20.05 -5.41 -12.12
C THR A 5 -18.86 -6.37 -11.99
N SER A 6 -17.67 -5.96 -12.45
CA SER A 6 -16.45 -6.77 -12.34
C SER A 6 -15.81 -6.62 -10.96
N ALA A 7 -14.97 -7.57 -10.55
CA ALA A 7 -14.24 -7.47 -9.29
C ALA A 7 -13.28 -6.28 -9.28
N ALA A 8 -12.68 -5.94 -10.44
CA ALA A 8 -11.88 -4.73 -10.60
C ALA A 8 -12.70 -3.45 -10.35
N SER A 9 -13.96 -3.38 -10.79
CA SER A 9 -14.81 -2.21 -10.53
C SER A 9 -15.21 -2.10 -9.05
N LEU A 10 -15.61 -3.21 -8.42
CA LEU A 10 -15.90 -3.25 -6.98
C LEU A 10 -14.68 -2.89 -6.12
N SER A 11 -13.50 -3.41 -6.47
CA SER A 11 -12.27 -3.08 -5.74
C SER A 11 -11.88 -1.61 -5.89
N SER A 12 -12.18 -0.96 -7.03
CA SER A 12 -11.99 0.49 -7.18
C SER A 12 -12.93 1.28 -6.27
N ASP A 13 -14.20 0.86 -6.12
CA ASP A 13 -15.11 1.48 -5.17
C ASP A 13 -14.63 1.31 -3.73
N ILE A 14 -14.14 0.12 -3.36
CA ILE A 14 -13.55 -0.14 -2.04
C ILE A 14 -12.35 0.78 -1.78
N VAL A 15 -11.46 0.94 -2.76
CA VAL A 15 -10.29 1.84 -2.65
C VAL A 15 -10.75 3.29 -2.45
N ARG A 16 -11.74 3.76 -3.21
CA ARG A 16 -12.30 5.11 -3.07
C ARG A 16 -12.87 5.32 -1.66
N LEU A 17 -13.72 4.42 -1.20
CA LEU A 17 -14.32 4.49 0.15
C LEU A 17 -13.26 4.43 1.25
N THR A 18 -12.22 3.60 1.07
CA THR A 18 -11.10 3.50 2.02
C THR A 18 -10.34 4.82 2.09
N ARG A 19 -10.02 5.43 0.94
CA ARG A 19 -9.34 6.72 0.87
C ARG A 19 -10.10 7.79 1.65
N ASP A 20 -11.41 7.85 1.46
CA ASP A 20 -12.26 8.84 2.13
C ASP A 20 -12.36 8.56 3.63
N ALA A 21 -12.52 7.29 4.03
CA ALA A 21 -12.53 6.90 5.43
C ALA A 21 -11.22 7.24 6.16
N VAL A 22 -10.06 6.97 5.55
CA VAL A 22 -8.75 7.25 6.15
C VAL A 22 -8.55 8.72 6.51
N LYS A 23 -9.12 9.65 5.73
CA LYS A 23 -9.09 11.09 6.02
C LYS A 23 -9.90 11.45 7.27
N LEU A 24 -10.99 10.73 7.53
CA LEU A 24 -11.95 11.02 8.59
C LEU A 24 -11.62 10.31 9.91
N ILE A 25 -10.97 9.15 9.88
CA ILE A 25 -10.65 8.34 11.06
C ILE A 25 -9.67 9.08 11.98
N LYS A 26 -10.05 9.26 13.25
CA LYS A 26 -9.21 9.94 14.26
C LYS A 26 -8.95 9.08 15.49
N SER A 27 -9.92 8.28 15.92
CA SER A 27 -9.83 7.55 17.18
C SER A 27 -9.15 6.19 17.03
N LYS A 28 -8.56 5.70 18.13
CA LYS A 28 -7.91 4.39 18.18
C LYS A 28 -8.87 3.24 17.81
N SER A 29 -10.10 3.28 18.33
CA SER A 29 -11.11 2.25 18.07
C SER A 29 -11.55 2.21 16.61
N GLU A 30 -11.74 3.37 15.98
CA GLU A 30 -12.03 3.47 14.54
C GLU A 30 -10.89 2.92 13.69
N ILE A 31 -9.64 3.24 14.04
CA ILE A 31 -8.46 2.73 13.32
C ILE A 31 -8.43 1.20 13.39
N SER A 32 -8.58 0.61 14.57
CA SER A 32 -8.59 -0.85 14.73
C SER A 32 -9.73 -1.52 13.95
N LYS A 33 -10.93 -0.92 13.95
CA LYS A 33 -12.06 -1.42 13.17
C LYS A 33 -11.78 -1.40 11.66
N HIS A 34 -11.25 -0.29 11.15
CA HIS A 34 -10.95 -0.15 9.72
C HIS A 34 -9.77 -1.02 9.28
N LEU A 35 -8.79 -1.27 10.16
CA LEU A 35 -7.73 -2.25 9.89
C LEU A 35 -8.31 -3.66 9.67
N SER A 36 -9.29 -4.07 10.49
CA SER A 36 -9.97 -5.36 10.30
C SER A 36 -10.73 -5.44 8.96
N ILE A 37 -11.44 -4.35 8.59
CA ILE A 37 -12.15 -4.26 7.31
C ILE A 37 -11.16 -4.34 6.14
N LEU A 38 -10.07 -3.56 6.20
CA LEU A 38 -9.04 -3.55 5.17
C LEU A 38 -8.38 -4.90 5.01
N HIS A 39 -8.08 -5.60 6.11
CA HIS A 39 -7.50 -6.93 6.06
C HIS A 39 -8.42 -7.91 5.29
N LYS A 40 -9.73 -7.88 5.55
CA LYS A 40 -10.71 -8.69 4.82
C LYS A 40 -10.74 -8.32 3.33
N ASN A 41 -10.79 -7.03 3.02
CA ASN A 41 -10.81 -6.56 1.63
C ASN A 41 -9.54 -6.95 0.87
N ILE A 42 -8.37 -6.81 1.49
CA ILE A 42 -7.08 -7.26 0.94
C ILE A 42 -7.14 -8.76 0.65
N SER A 43 -7.58 -9.57 1.62
CA SER A 43 -7.68 -11.02 1.44
C SER A 43 -8.62 -11.41 0.29
N ILE A 44 -9.76 -10.74 0.15
CA ILE A 44 -10.71 -10.98 -0.96
C ILE A 44 -10.05 -10.66 -2.32
N VAL A 45 -9.37 -9.52 -2.43
CA VAL A 45 -8.70 -9.11 -3.67
C VAL A 45 -7.51 -10.03 -3.98
N GLU A 46 -6.73 -10.43 -2.97
CA GLU A 46 -5.64 -11.41 -3.13
C GLU A 46 -6.15 -12.77 -3.60
N ASN A 47 -7.28 -13.23 -3.06
CA ASN A 47 -7.91 -14.48 -3.49
C ASN A 47 -8.42 -14.38 -4.93
N ALA A 48 -9.01 -13.25 -5.32
CA ALA A 48 -9.44 -13.01 -6.70
C ALA A 48 -8.25 -13.07 -7.68
N ILE A 49 -7.12 -12.46 -7.34
CA ILE A 49 -5.88 -12.51 -8.14
C ILE A 49 -5.34 -13.94 -8.22
N THR A 50 -5.25 -14.63 -7.08
CA THR A 50 -4.72 -16.00 -6.97
C THR A 50 -5.57 -17.00 -7.76
N ASN A 51 -6.89 -16.86 -7.69
CA ASN A 51 -7.85 -17.72 -8.40
C ASN A 51 -7.99 -17.36 -9.89
N ARG A 52 -7.28 -16.34 -10.38
CA ARG A 52 -7.26 -15.93 -11.79
C ARG A 52 -8.65 -15.69 -12.38
N ILE A 53 -9.53 -15.00 -11.65
CA ILE A 53 -10.92 -14.72 -12.07
C ILE A 53 -11.04 -14.01 -13.43
N HIS A 54 -9.95 -13.39 -13.91
CA HIS A 54 -9.87 -12.76 -15.22
C HIS A 54 -9.91 -13.77 -16.38
N LEU A 55 -9.61 -15.04 -16.13
CA LEU A 55 -9.75 -16.11 -17.12
C LEU A 55 -11.22 -16.50 -17.30
N ASP A 56 -12.03 -16.38 -16.25
CA ASP A 56 -13.44 -16.78 -16.25
C ASP A 56 -14.38 -15.64 -16.67
N SER A 57 -13.91 -14.39 -16.64
CA SER A 57 -14.71 -13.20 -16.91
C SER A 57 -14.01 -12.25 -17.89
N PRO A 58 -14.51 -12.10 -19.13
CA PRO A 58 -13.86 -11.27 -20.15
C PRO A 58 -13.89 -9.76 -19.83
N ASN A 59 -14.77 -9.33 -18.92
CA ASN A 59 -14.89 -7.93 -18.48
C ASN A 59 -13.97 -7.59 -17.29
N GLU A 60 -13.20 -8.56 -16.81
CA GLU A 60 -12.31 -8.38 -15.67
C GLU A 60 -11.01 -7.68 -16.06
N ASN A 61 -10.46 -6.86 -15.18
CA ASN A 61 -9.22 -6.14 -15.44
C ASN A 61 -8.15 -6.51 -14.39
N PRO A 62 -7.27 -7.49 -14.68
CA PRO A 62 -6.27 -7.98 -13.72
C PRO A 62 -5.26 -6.90 -13.31
N ILE A 63 -4.89 -6.00 -14.23
CA ILE A 63 -3.95 -4.90 -13.96
C ILE A 63 -4.57 -3.94 -12.93
N ARG A 64 -5.84 -3.58 -13.12
CA ARG A 64 -6.57 -2.72 -12.17
C ARG A 64 -6.73 -3.39 -10.81
N LEU A 65 -6.98 -4.70 -10.79
CA LEU A 65 -7.12 -5.47 -9.56
C LEU A 65 -5.81 -5.48 -8.75
N GLU A 66 -4.67 -5.69 -9.41
CA GLU A 66 -3.33 -5.60 -8.79
C GLU A 66 -3.03 -4.18 -8.27
N ALA A 67 -3.36 -3.15 -9.06
CA ALA A 67 -3.18 -1.76 -8.64
C ALA A 67 -4.02 -1.43 -7.39
N ASN A 68 -5.29 -1.86 -7.38
CA ASN A 68 -6.18 -1.68 -6.22
C ASN A 68 -5.66 -2.43 -4.99
N LEU A 69 -5.12 -3.65 -5.15
CA LEU A 69 -4.46 -4.37 -4.06
C LEU A 69 -3.31 -3.56 -3.46
N GLY A 70 -2.47 -2.96 -4.31
CA GLY A 70 -1.38 -2.08 -3.88
C GLY A 70 -1.87 -0.92 -3.02
N LEU A 71 -2.92 -0.23 -3.47
CA LEU A 71 -3.53 0.88 -2.72
C LEU A 71 -4.13 0.44 -1.39
N LEU A 72 -4.80 -0.72 -1.33
CA LEU A 72 -5.34 -1.25 -0.08
C LEU A 72 -4.23 -1.61 0.92
N LYS A 73 -3.15 -2.26 0.46
CA LYS A 73 -1.98 -2.52 1.32
C LYS A 73 -1.33 -1.24 1.81
N PHE A 74 -1.22 -0.22 0.95
CA PHE A 74 -0.77 1.11 1.35
C PHE A 74 -1.62 1.69 2.49
N TYR A 75 -2.94 1.75 2.35
CA TYR A 75 -3.83 2.30 3.39
C TYR A 75 -3.81 1.47 4.67
N PHE A 76 -3.69 0.15 4.57
CA PHE A 76 -3.52 -0.71 5.74
C PHE A 76 -2.25 -0.36 6.52
N THR A 77 -1.11 -0.23 5.82
CA THR A 77 0.17 0.13 6.44
C THR A 77 0.14 1.52 7.06
N LEU A 78 -0.48 2.48 6.37
CA LEU A 78 -0.67 3.85 6.87
C LEU A 78 -1.50 3.88 8.18
N LEU A 79 -2.63 3.17 8.22
CA LEU A 79 -3.47 3.09 9.42
C LEU A 79 -2.79 2.33 10.56
N HIS A 80 -2.04 1.28 10.24
CA HIS A 80 -1.30 0.52 11.24
C HIS A 80 -0.22 1.38 11.91
N HIS A 81 0.50 2.17 11.12
CA HIS A 81 1.45 3.17 11.62
C HIS A 81 0.75 4.22 12.49
N LYS A 82 -0.40 4.75 12.05
CA LYS A 82 -1.22 5.71 12.82
C LYS A 82 -1.71 5.13 14.15
N LEU A 83 -2.11 3.85 14.19
CA LEU A 83 -2.58 3.20 15.42
C LEU A 83 -1.50 3.20 16.51
N GLN A 84 -0.26 3.00 16.10
CA GLN A 84 0.88 2.91 17.00
C GLN A 84 1.33 4.28 17.46
N SER A 85 1.33 5.29 16.58
CA SER A 85 1.61 6.67 16.98
C SER A 85 0.58 7.17 18.01
N VAL A 86 -0.70 6.82 17.84
CA VAL A 86 -1.77 7.15 18.81
C VAL A 86 -1.60 6.38 20.13
N SER A 87 -1.06 5.16 20.09
CA SER A 87 -0.82 4.36 21.30
C SER A 87 0.43 4.82 22.08
N GLN A 88 1.41 5.41 21.40
CA GLN A 88 2.64 5.95 22.00
C GLN A 88 2.46 7.42 22.45
N LYS A 89 1.53 7.71 23.38
CA LYS A 89 1.53 9.00 24.09
C LYS A 89 2.84 9.11 24.92
N ARG A 90 3.88 9.74 24.35
CA ARG A 90 5.11 10.08 25.07
C ARG A 90 4.87 11.37 25.84
N GLY A 91 4.94 11.32 27.17
CA GLY A 91 5.09 12.52 28.00
C GLY A 91 6.52 13.06 27.89
N CYS A 92 6.72 14.36 28.16
CA CYS A 92 8.03 15.04 28.16
C CYS A 92 8.94 14.63 29.36
N GLY A 93 8.86 13.38 29.84
CA GLY A 93 9.66 12.87 30.94
C GLY A 93 10.80 11.99 30.44
N VAL A 94 12.03 12.33 30.81
CA VAL A 94 13.27 11.65 30.43
C VAL A 94 13.40 10.27 31.10
N SER A 95 14.11 9.37 30.40
CA SER A 95 14.67 8.07 30.85
C SER A 95 13.71 6.88 30.79
N ALA A 96 14.05 5.67 30.33
CA ALA A 96 15.35 5.05 30.11
C ALA A 96 15.22 4.07 28.94
N THR A 97 16.36 3.75 28.33
CA THR A 97 16.69 2.48 27.66
C THR A 97 15.59 1.43 27.60
N ASP A 98 14.67 1.55 26.65
CA ASP A 98 13.95 0.40 26.13
C ASP A 98 13.56 0.67 24.70
N ARG A 99 13.84 -0.31 23.85
CA ARG A 99 13.65 -0.29 22.41
C ARG A 99 12.17 -0.12 22.10
N ALA A 100 11.66 1.11 22.14
CA ALA A 100 10.38 1.42 21.51
C ALA A 100 10.48 0.89 20.08
N PRO A 101 9.51 0.08 19.61
CA PRO A 101 9.60 -0.51 18.28
C PRO A 101 9.72 0.65 17.28
N HIS A 102 10.93 0.81 16.74
CA HIS A 102 11.21 1.78 15.70
C HIS A 102 10.51 1.25 14.47
N PHE A 103 9.32 1.78 14.18
CA PHE A 103 8.69 1.49 12.91
C PHE A 103 9.56 2.09 11.82
N PRO A 104 9.85 1.34 10.76
CA PRO A 104 10.69 1.85 9.71
C PRO A 104 9.93 2.98 8.99
N ASP A 105 10.62 4.08 8.71
CA ASP A 105 10.06 5.20 7.94
C ASP A 105 9.72 4.82 6.48
N LEU A 106 10.09 3.60 6.08
CA LEU A 106 9.92 3.02 4.75
C LEU A 106 9.54 1.55 4.87
N VAL A 107 8.48 1.12 4.17
CA VAL A 107 8.07 -0.29 4.14
C VAL A 107 7.97 -0.78 2.70
N TRP A 108 8.56 -1.95 2.43
CA TRP A 108 8.36 -2.69 1.19
C TRP A 108 7.27 -3.75 1.38
N HIS A 109 6.28 -3.77 0.49
CA HIS A 109 5.33 -4.88 0.39
C HIS A 109 5.39 -5.52 -0.98
N GLN A 110 5.52 -6.84 -1.02
CA GLN A 110 5.31 -7.60 -2.25
C GLN A 110 3.80 -7.76 -2.50
N LEU A 111 3.39 -7.57 -3.74
CA LEU A 111 2.03 -7.79 -4.19
C LEU A 111 1.90 -9.16 -4.83
N ASN A 112 0.74 -9.77 -4.65
CA ASN A 112 0.34 -10.91 -5.46
C ASN A 112 0.05 -10.39 -6.86
N SER A 113 0.54 -11.11 -7.87
CA SER A 113 0.36 -10.76 -9.26
C SER A 113 -0.31 -11.88 -10.03
N CYS A 114 -1.19 -11.51 -10.96
CA CYS A 114 -1.84 -12.42 -11.90
C CYS A 114 -0.81 -13.10 -12.82
N PHE A 115 0.40 -12.54 -12.92
CA PHE A 115 1.50 -13.06 -13.75
C PHE A 115 2.37 -14.12 -13.05
N GLN A 116 1.95 -14.63 -11.89
CA GLN A 116 2.42 -15.82 -11.17
C GLN A 116 3.89 -16.20 -11.40
N GLY A 117 4.78 -15.53 -10.67
CA GLY A 117 6.21 -15.85 -10.62
C GLY A 117 7.05 -15.31 -11.79
N ARG A 118 6.42 -14.86 -12.89
CA ARG A 118 7.13 -14.20 -14.00
C ARG A 118 7.43 -12.72 -13.72
N ILE A 119 6.58 -12.08 -12.93
CA ILE A 119 6.70 -10.68 -12.56
C ILE A 119 6.61 -10.59 -11.04
N LEU A 120 7.60 -9.92 -10.45
CA LEU A 120 7.59 -9.53 -9.04
C LEU A 120 7.13 -8.09 -8.95
N THR A 121 5.93 -7.89 -8.42
CA THR A 121 5.37 -6.56 -8.18
C THR A 121 5.52 -6.23 -6.70
N GLY A 122 5.90 -5.00 -6.38
CA GLY A 122 5.95 -4.52 -5.01
C GLY A 122 5.69 -3.03 -4.92
N ILE A 123 5.29 -2.60 -3.73
CA ILE A 123 5.06 -1.20 -3.38
C ILE A 123 6.03 -0.78 -2.29
N ILE A 124 6.45 0.48 -2.34
CA ILE A 124 7.21 1.13 -1.29
C ILE A 124 6.32 2.20 -0.67
N VAL A 125 6.15 2.12 0.65
CA VAL A 125 5.33 3.03 1.42
C VAL A 125 6.23 3.95 2.22
N ASN A 126 6.12 5.26 1.99
CA ASN A 126 6.72 6.29 2.84
C ASN A 126 5.85 6.49 4.08
N LEU A 127 6.42 6.32 5.27
CA LEU A 127 5.72 6.50 6.55
C LEU A 127 6.25 7.70 7.35
N GLY A 128 7.47 8.16 7.09
CA GLY A 128 8.14 9.15 7.95
C GLY A 128 9.08 10.12 7.26
N TYR A 129 9.49 9.88 6.01
CA TYR A 129 10.41 10.80 5.32
C TYR A 129 9.67 12.02 4.81
N LYS A 130 10.06 13.19 5.33
CA LYS A 130 9.55 14.50 4.88
C LYS A 130 10.30 15.02 3.66
N ASP A 131 11.60 14.71 3.57
CA ASP A 131 12.44 15.09 2.45
C ASP A 131 12.27 14.07 1.30
N PRO A 132 11.76 14.49 0.13
CA PRO A 132 11.60 13.60 -1.02
C PRO A 132 12.91 12.98 -1.50
N LEU A 133 14.04 13.71 -1.43
CA LEU A 133 15.33 13.20 -1.88
C LEU A 133 15.80 12.05 -0.98
N ILE A 134 15.65 12.23 0.34
CA ILE A 134 15.97 11.17 1.32
C ILE A 134 15.06 9.96 1.09
N PHE A 135 13.75 10.18 0.89
CA PHE A 135 12.82 9.09 0.58
C PHE A 135 13.25 8.31 -0.67
N LEU A 136 13.54 9.01 -1.77
CA LEU A 136 13.92 8.39 -3.04
C LEU A 136 15.23 7.61 -2.93
N GLN A 137 16.23 8.15 -2.22
CA GLN A 137 17.49 7.45 -1.98
C GLN A 137 17.26 6.15 -1.18
N ARG A 138 16.46 6.22 -0.11
CA ARG A 138 16.14 5.06 0.73
C ARG A 138 15.28 4.02 -0.01
N ALA A 139 14.35 4.49 -0.83
CA ALA A 139 13.54 3.64 -1.70
C ALA A 139 14.43 2.91 -2.72
N TYR A 140 15.36 3.63 -3.37
CA TYR A 140 16.33 3.04 -4.29
C TYR A 140 17.17 1.95 -3.61
N ASP A 141 17.73 2.22 -2.44
CA ASP A 141 18.51 1.24 -1.68
C ASP A 141 17.69 -0.02 -1.34
N SER A 142 16.40 0.17 -1.01
CA SER A 142 15.46 -0.92 -0.72
C SER A 142 15.20 -1.78 -1.95
N VAL A 143 14.87 -1.15 -3.10
CA VAL A 143 14.68 -1.84 -4.39
C VAL A 143 15.95 -2.59 -4.79
N LEU A 144 17.11 -1.93 -4.72
CA LEU A 144 18.38 -2.49 -5.14
C LEU A 144 18.74 -3.75 -4.34
N ARG A 145 18.47 -3.74 -3.03
CA ARG A 145 18.67 -4.93 -2.18
C ARG A 145 17.80 -6.10 -2.63
N LYS A 146 16.53 -5.85 -2.91
CA LYS A 146 15.60 -6.87 -3.40
C LYS A 146 15.99 -7.39 -4.78
N VAL A 147 16.35 -6.51 -5.70
CA VAL A 147 16.83 -6.90 -7.02
C VAL A 147 18.10 -7.75 -6.93
N ARG A 148 19.08 -7.35 -6.12
CA ARG A 148 20.32 -8.14 -5.90
C ARG A 148 20.03 -9.54 -5.35
N GLU A 149 19.08 -9.68 -4.43
CA GLU A 149 18.66 -10.99 -3.93
C GLU A 149 18.07 -11.88 -5.04
N GLN A 150 17.27 -11.30 -5.93
CA GLN A 150 16.64 -12.04 -7.03
C GLN A 150 17.61 -12.33 -8.17
N LEU A 151 18.55 -11.43 -8.46
CA LEU A 151 19.60 -11.63 -9.48
C LEU A 151 20.51 -12.83 -9.16
N LYS A 152 20.67 -13.17 -7.88
CA LYS A 152 21.40 -14.40 -7.46
C LYS A 152 20.71 -15.68 -7.93
N ARG A 153 19.42 -15.64 -8.24
CA ARG A 153 18.61 -16.82 -8.58
C ARG A 153 18.34 -16.93 -10.08
N SER A 154 18.30 -15.82 -10.80
CA SER A 154 17.94 -15.78 -12.21
C SER A 154 18.31 -14.45 -12.87
N MET A 155 18.43 -14.43 -14.20
CA MET A 155 18.48 -13.17 -14.95
C MET A 155 17.13 -12.45 -14.89
N LEU A 156 17.15 -11.13 -14.69
CA LEU A 156 15.93 -10.33 -14.49
C LEU A 156 15.93 -9.10 -15.39
N LYS A 157 14.75 -8.79 -15.93
CA LYS A 157 14.43 -7.46 -16.45
C LYS A 157 13.70 -6.69 -15.36
N VAL A 158 14.31 -5.60 -14.87
CA VAL A 158 13.71 -4.75 -13.84
C VAL A 158 13.11 -3.53 -14.51
N ASN A 159 11.78 -3.37 -14.39
CA ASN A 159 11.08 -2.16 -14.78
C ASN A 159 10.66 -1.44 -13.48
N VAL A 160 10.93 -0.15 -13.38
CA VAL A 160 10.54 0.67 -12.23
C VAL A 160 9.61 1.78 -12.72
N LEU A 161 8.45 1.88 -12.08
CA LEU A 161 7.51 2.98 -12.27
C LEU A 161 7.42 3.73 -10.94
N LEU A 162 7.74 5.03 -10.95
CA LEU A 162 7.49 5.91 -9.82
C LEU A 162 6.09 6.50 -9.97
N ALA A 163 5.21 6.24 -9.00
CA ALA A 163 3.90 6.87 -8.88
C ALA A 163 3.89 7.67 -7.57
N CYS A 164 3.76 9.00 -7.67
CA CYS A 164 3.74 9.91 -6.54
C CYS A 164 2.46 10.73 -6.58
N ASP A 165 1.74 10.76 -5.46
CA ASP A 165 0.65 11.71 -5.21
C ASP A 165 1.26 12.94 -4.53
N PHE A 166 1.32 14.08 -5.23
CA PHE A 166 1.81 15.33 -4.65
C PHE A 166 0.68 16.02 -3.89
N ILE A 167 0.89 16.24 -2.60
CA ILE A 167 -0.08 16.94 -1.75
C ILE A 167 0.36 18.40 -1.62
N ASN A 168 -0.49 19.32 -2.07
CA ASN A 168 -0.27 20.73 -1.83
C ASN A 168 -0.42 21.02 -0.32
N PRO A 169 0.61 21.55 0.35
CA PRO A 169 0.64 21.69 1.81
C PRO A 169 -0.36 22.72 2.35
N GLN A 170 -0.86 23.64 1.51
CA GLN A 170 -1.77 24.70 1.94
C GLN A 170 -3.23 24.25 1.97
N ASN A 171 -3.64 23.36 1.06
CA ASN A 171 -5.03 22.94 0.90
C ASN A 171 -5.21 21.42 1.00
N LEU A 172 -4.13 20.65 1.17
CA LEU A 172 -4.11 19.19 1.21
C LEU A 172 -4.69 18.52 -0.04
N ASN A 173 -4.79 19.25 -1.16
CA ASN A 173 -5.21 18.68 -2.43
C ASN A 173 -4.10 17.79 -2.99
N VAL A 174 -4.50 16.64 -3.48
CA VAL A 174 -3.64 15.78 -4.29
C VAL A 174 -3.77 16.30 -5.72
N ASP A 175 -2.71 16.90 -6.28
CA ASP A 175 -2.73 17.36 -7.66
C ASP A 175 -2.86 16.12 -8.58
N PHE A 176 -4.06 15.92 -9.13
CA PHE A 176 -4.21 15.21 -10.38
C PHE A 176 -3.87 16.23 -11.47
N CYS A 177 -2.79 16.01 -12.20
CA CYS A 177 -2.69 16.64 -13.51
C CYS A 177 -3.93 16.21 -14.30
N ASP A 178 -4.73 17.19 -14.74
CA ASP A 178 -5.74 17.02 -15.78
C ASP A 178 -5.14 16.43 -17.06
#